data_AF-C5M940-F1
#
_entry.id   AF-C5M940-F1
#
_cell.length_a   1.000
_cell.length_b   1.000
_cell.length_c   1.000
_cell.angle_alpha   90.00
_cell.angle_beta   90.00
_cell.angle_gamma   90.00
#
_symmetry.space_group_name_H-M   'P 1'
#
loop_
_entity.id
_entity.type
_entity.pdbx_description
1 polymer ?
#
loop_
_entity_poly.entity_id
_entity_poly.type
_entity_poly.pdbx_seq_one_letter_code
_entity_poly.pdbx_strand_id
1 'polypeptide(L)'
;MMFTPLRQLRLFSAPSRYIQSFRCLSSCRTTNSDAFNDHFIHKTLTSTKSHHDNEYIRCTIFNSQGDMIQHGQEILKNKFIEKYNLIPRDFRKFDRHLSHSSHQDIVPSIIIRKNNILLQLLNVHALIKYDELVIFDSFAHHSDSPHHSSHTTSQFLKDLGNRLKSTHLESLPFEFKALEGILIYIVSNLSTEMKVHNTVLQNIIQGLDESIERYKLRYLLIESKKISQFSQKINLIKQCLEDILENDDNELNELYLTAKFNESPRLGNNHEEIEMLLENYYQTIDEIVQIVENLKNQIKTTEDLINVVLDSNRNQLMLLGLKFSTGLLSLCLCLYISALYGMNLENFIEESDGGFEAVIVVSTIALVCLLLFGVKQLKKVEKVTMTSLHDKKK
;
A
#
# COMPACT_ATOMS: atom_id res chain seq x y z
N MET A 1 48.34 -17.66 -30.31
CA MET A 1 48.56 -17.23 -31.72
C MET A 1 47.19 -16.79 -32.23
N MET A 2 46.88 -15.59 -32.72
CA MET A 2 47.54 -14.32 -33.08
C MET A 2 46.44 -13.23 -32.89
N PHE A 3 46.67 -12.16 -32.11
CA PHE A 3 46.94 -10.76 -32.53
C PHE A 3 45.84 -10.06 -33.40
N THR A 4 45.02 -9.21 -32.74
CA THR A 4 44.67 -7.75 -32.94
C THR A 4 44.61 -7.10 -34.35
N PRO A 5 44.04 -5.86 -34.58
CA PRO A 5 43.68 -4.77 -33.63
C PRO A 5 42.38 -3.93 -33.87
N LEU A 6 42.17 -3.06 -32.88
CA LEU A 6 41.33 -1.85 -32.70
C LEU A 6 41.29 -0.78 -33.83
N ARG A 7 40.17 -0.03 -33.91
CA ARG A 7 40.09 1.47 -34.03
C ARG A 7 38.62 1.95 -33.92
N GLN A 8 38.23 2.61 -32.83
CA GLN A 8 38.21 4.08 -32.55
C GLN A 8 36.85 4.78 -32.80
N LEU A 9 36.28 5.25 -31.68
CA LEU A 9 35.22 6.26 -31.55
C LEU A 9 35.56 7.59 -32.25
N ARG A 10 34.53 8.32 -32.72
CA ARG A 10 34.45 9.79 -32.61
C ARG A 10 33.00 10.30 -32.69
N LEU A 11 32.74 11.23 -31.77
CA LEU A 11 31.53 11.99 -31.50
C LEU A 11 31.59 13.38 -32.17
N PHE A 12 30.40 13.97 -32.39
CA PHE A 12 30.04 15.40 -32.50
C PHE A 12 30.68 16.27 -33.60
N SER A 13 29.83 16.89 -34.46
CA SER A 13 29.40 18.30 -34.35
C SER A 13 28.78 18.84 -35.66
N ALA A 14 27.67 19.57 -35.51
CA ALA A 14 27.10 20.54 -36.47
C ALA A 14 28.00 21.81 -36.52
N PRO A 15 27.70 22.94 -37.23
CA PRO A 15 26.47 23.33 -37.97
C PRO A 15 26.72 24.10 -39.30
N SER A 16 25.65 24.48 -40.04
CA SER A 16 25.36 25.88 -40.44
C SER A 16 24.40 26.00 -41.63
N ARG A 17 23.42 26.88 -41.39
CA ARG A 17 22.37 27.55 -42.19
C ARG A 17 22.72 27.92 -43.64
N TYR A 18 21.70 27.95 -44.51
CA TYR A 18 21.41 29.11 -45.37
C TYR A 18 19.91 29.21 -45.72
N ILE A 19 19.43 30.45 -45.79
CA ILE A 19 18.05 30.93 -45.95
C ILE A 19 17.80 31.32 -47.41
N GLN A 20 16.61 31.04 -47.97
CA GLN A 20 16.01 31.81 -49.08
C GLN A 20 14.47 31.63 -49.04
N SER A 21 13.76 32.60 -48.48
CA SER A 21 12.93 33.62 -49.16
C SER A 21 11.64 33.10 -49.82
N PHE A 22 10.52 33.29 -49.12
CA PHE A 22 9.16 33.21 -49.66
C PHE A 22 8.72 34.57 -50.22
N ARG A 23 8.15 34.57 -51.43
CA ARG A 23 7.24 35.60 -51.95
C ARG A 23 5.87 34.96 -52.17
N CYS A 24 4.82 35.62 -51.72
CA CYS A 24 3.42 35.27 -51.96
C CYS A 24 3.04 35.40 -53.44
N LEU A 25 2.11 34.55 -53.92
CA LEU A 25 0.83 34.99 -54.52
C LEU A 25 -0.14 33.79 -54.64
N SER A 26 -1.32 33.94 -54.01
CA SER A 26 -2.68 33.45 -54.33
C SER A 26 -2.92 32.34 -55.38
N SER A 27 -3.66 31.28 -55.00
CA SER A 27 -5.02 30.93 -55.51
C SER A 27 -5.39 29.44 -55.29
N CYS A 28 -6.69 29.17 -55.07
CA CYS A 28 -7.45 27.90 -55.19
C CYS A 28 -7.63 26.94 -53.99
N ARG A 29 -8.74 27.17 -53.26
CA ARG A 29 -9.88 26.26 -52.93
C ARG A 29 -9.65 24.78 -52.52
N THR A 30 -9.86 24.54 -51.21
CA THR A 30 -10.82 23.58 -50.57
C THR A 30 -11.32 22.36 -51.36
N THR A 31 -11.11 21.13 -50.84
CA THR A 31 -12.02 19.95 -50.85
C THR A 31 -11.31 18.63 -50.45
N ASN A 32 -10.52 18.59 -49.37
CA ASN A 32 -9.91 17.31 -48.93
C ASN A 32 -9.84 17.11 -47.39
N SER A 33 -10.26 18.07 -46.58
CA SER A 33 -10.25 17.96 -45.11
C SER A 33 -11.39 17.12 -44.54
N ASP A 34 -12.54 17.11 -45.21
CA ASP A 34 -13.78 16.61 -44.60
C ASP A 34 -13.88 15.09 -44.72
N ALA A 35 -13.46 14.52 -45.86
CA ALA A 35 -13.45 13.06 -46.06
C ALA A 35 -12.45 12.32 -45.15
N PHE A 36 -11.30 12.95 -44.85
CA PHE A 36 -10.31 12.37 -43.94
C PHE A 36 -10.77 12.45 -42.48
N ASN A 37 -11.37 13.57 -42.07
CA ASN A 37 -11.94 13.70 -40.74
C ASN A 37 -13.13 12.77 -40.54
N ASP A 38 -14.05 12.65 -41.50
CA ASP A 38 -15.20 11.75 -41.40
C ASP A 38 -14.77 10.28 -41.35
N HIS A 39 -13.75 9.89 -42.11
CA HIS A 39 -13.25 8.51 -42.05
C HIS A 39 -12.51 8.20 -40.74
N PHE A 40 -11.78 9.17 -40.17
CA PHE A 40 -11.11 9.03 -38.88
C PHE A 40 -12.12 9.01 -37.72
N ILE A 41 -13.12 9.90 -37.74
CA ILE A 41 -14.22 9.95 -36.79
C ILE A 41 -15.03 8.65 -36.86
N HIS A 42 -15.40 8.20 -38.06
CA HIS A 42 -16.18 6.97 -38.23
C HIS A 42 -15.40 5.74 -37.76
N LYS A 43 -14.12 5.61 -38.11
CA LYS A 43 -13.29 4.45 -37.71
C LYS A 43 -12.99 4.44 -36.21
N THR A 44 -12.82 5.61 -35.59
CA THR A 44 -12.64 5.75 -34.13
C THR A 44 -13.95 5.49 -33.38
N LEU A 45 -15.11 5.93 -33.91
CA LEU A 45 -16.43 5.66 -33.35
C LEU A 45 -16.85 4.19 -33.51
N THR A 46 -16.54 3.54 -34.64
CA THR A 46 -16.84 2.11 -34.83
C THR A 46 -15.89 1.20 -34.06
N SER A 47 -14.62 1.59 -33.90
CA SER A 47 -13.65 0.82 -33.09
C SER A 47 -13.93 0.91 -31.59
N THR A 48 -14.57 1.99 -31.11
CA THR A 48 -14.97 2.15 -29.70
C THR A 48 -16.38 1.61 -29.41
N LYS A 49 -17.30 1.62 -30.39
CA LYS A 49 -18.62 0.95 -30.25
C LYS A 49 -18.52 -0.57 -30.28
N SER A 50 -17.72 -1.16 -31.18
CA SER A 50 -17.69 -2.62 -31.38
C SER A 50 -17.09 -3.43 -30.22
N HIS A 51 -16.29 -2.83 -29.34
CA HIS A 51 -15.67 -3.56 -28.23
C HIS A 51 -16.50 -3.61 -26.93
N HIS A 52 -17.45 -2.69 -26.73
CA HIS A 52 -18.26 -2.65 -25.50
C HIS A 52 -19.65 -3.30 -25.63
N ASP A 53 -20.16 -3.47 -26.85
CA ASP A 53 -21.53 -3.96 -27.07
C ASP A 53 -21.72 -5.48 -26.82
N ASN A 54 -20.62 -6.26 -26.82
CA ASN A 54 -20.64 -7.72 -26.64
C ASN A 54 -20.00 -8.19 -25.32
N GLU A 55 -19.79 -7.27 -24.37
CA GLU A 55 -19.26 -7.61 -23.06
C GLU A 55 -20.37 -8.25 -22.20
N TYR A 56 -20.10 -9.41 -21.63
CA TYR A 56 -21.02 -10.11 -20.74
C TYR A 56 -20.74 -9.71 -19.30
N ILE A 57 -21.80 -9.53 -18.53
CA ILE A 57 -21.77 -9.28 -17.10
C ILE A 57 -22.20 -10.57 -16.40
N ARG A 58 -21.37 -11.09 -15.48
CA ARG A 58 -21.76 -12.21 -14.62
C ARG A 58 -22.36 -11.66 -13.34
N CYS A 59 -23.58 -12.07 -13.01
CA CYS A 59 -24.25 -11.64 -11.79
C CYS A 59 -25.04 -12.75 -11.12
N THR A 60 -25.26 -12.56 -9.81
CA THR A 60 -26.13 -13.36 -8.97
C THR A 60 -27.33 -12.50 -8.58
N ILE A 61 -28.56 -13.02 -8.77
CA ILE A 61 -29.81 -12.27 -8.59
C ILE A 61 -30.65 -12.91 -7.48
N PHE A 62 -31.08 -12.08 -6.54
CA PHE A 62 -32.01 -12.44 -5.46
C PHE A 62 -33.39 -11.81 -5.72
N ASN A 63 -34.46 -12.55 -5.40
CA ASN A 63 -35.82 -12.03 -5.41
C ASN A 63 -36.17 -11.27 -4.11
N SER A 64 -37.37 -10.70 -4.08
CA SER A 64 -37.94 -9.99 -2.93
C SER A 64 -38.09 -10.86 -1.68
N GLN A 65 -38.15 -12.18 -1.84
CA GLN A 65 -38.22 -13.15 -0.75
C GLN A 65 -36.83 -13.56 -0.23
N GLY A 66 -35.73 -13.10 -0.85
CA GLY A 66 -34.37 -13.47 -0.48
C GLY A 66 -33.88 -14.81 -1.03
N ASP A 67 -34.61 -15.44 -1.94
CA ASP A 67 -34.14 -16.61 -2.69
C ASP A 67 -33.23 -16.21 -3.84
N MET A 68 -32.15 -16.98 -4.04
CA MET A 68 -31.28 -16.86 -5.20
C MET A 68 -31.95 -17.47 -6.42
N ILE A 69 -32.39 -16.63 -7.37
CA ILE A 69 -33.05 -17.06 -8.61
C ILE A 69 -32.01 -17.56 -9.63
N GLN A 70 -30.93 -16.79 -9.76
CA GLN A 70 -29.90 -16.99 -10.77
C GLN A 70 -28.54 -16.80 -10.11
N HIS A 71 -27.65 -17.78 -10.26
CA HIS A 71 -26.28 -17.71 -9.78
C HIS A 71 -25.31 -17.78 -10.96
N GLY A 72 -24.45 -16.78 -11.09
CA GLY A 72 -23.47 -16.72 -12.17
C GLY A 72 -24.08 -16.60 -13.56
N GLN A 73 -25.22 -15.89 -13.68
CA GLN A 73 -25.83 -15.66 -14.99
C GLN A 73 -25.03 -14.64 -15.79
N GLU A 74 -24.75 -14.97 -17.05
CA GLU A 74 -24.12 -14.06 -18.00
C GLU A 74 -25.20 -13.29 -18.78
N ILE A 75 -25.22 -11.98 -18.60
CA ILE A 75 -26.16 -11.06 -19.27
C ILE A 75 -25.35 -10.11 -20.15
N LEU A 76 -25.80 -9.91 -21.40
CA LEU A 76 -25.21 -8.88 -22.27
C LEU A 76 -25.32 -7.51 -21.61
N LYS A 77 -24.21 -6.78 -21.53
CA LYS A 77 -24.10 -5.47 -20.89
C LYS A 77 -25.16 -4.47 -21.35
N ASN A 78 -25.40 -4.37 -22.66
CA ASN A 78 -26.40 -3.47 -23.21
C ASN A 78 -27.82 -3.83 -22.74
N LYS A 79 -28.16 -5.13 -22.75
CA LYS A 79 -29.45 -5.62 -22.23
C LYS A 79 -29.59 -5.37 -20.73
N PHE A 80 -28.49 -5.45 -19.98
CA PHE A 80 -28.49 -5.17 -18.56
C PHE A 80 -28.75 -3.68 -18.28
N ILE A 81 -28.05 -2.78 -18.98
CA ILE A 81 -28.23 -1.32 -18.85
C ILE A 81 -29.66 -0.93 -19.18
N GLU A 82 -30.24 -1.50 -20.25
CA GLU A 82 -31.64 -1.30 -20.64
C GLU A 82 -32.61 -1.86 -19.58
N LYS A 83 -32.41 -3.10 -19.10
CA LYS A 83 -33.29 -3.74 -18.11
C LYS A 83 -33.35 -2.95 -16.80
N TYR A 84 -32.22 -2.39 -16.37
CA TYR A 84 -32.09 -1.71 -15.08
C TYR A 84 -32.21 -0.18 -15.18
N ASN A 85 -32.51 0.37 -16.37
CA ASN A 85 -32.57 1.81 -16.65
C ASN A 85 -31.33 2.56 -16.12
N LEU A 86 -30.16 1.99 -16.34
CA LEU A 86 -28.90 2.57 -15.88
C LEU A 86 -28.41 3.62 -16.87
N ILE A 87 -27.83 4.71 -16.35
CA ILE A 87 -27.16 5.69 -17.19
C ILE A 87 -25.80 5.11 -17.59
N PRO A 88 -25.44 5.03 -18.89
CA PRO A 88 -24.18 4.44 -19.34
C PRO A 88 -22.93 5.09 -18.71
N ARG A 89 -23.01 6.38 -18.35
CA ARG A 89 -21.94 7.11 -17.64
C ARG A 89 -21.64 6.50 -16.27
N ASP A 90 -22.68 6.19 -15.51
CA ASP A 90 -22.55 5.68 -14.14
C ASP A 90 -22.12 4.22 -14.16
N PHE A 91 -22.72 3.44 -15.08
CA PHE A 91 -22.29 2.06 -15.30
C PHE A 91 -20.83 1.99 -15.80
N ARG A 92 -20.33 2.95 -16.58
CA ARG A 92 -18.92 2.97 -17.00
C ARG A 92 -17.94 3.20 -15.84
N LYS A 93 -18.34 3.97 -14.82
CA LYS A 93 -17.52 4.10 -13.60
C LYS A 93 -17.41 2.74 -12.92
N PHE A 94 -18.52 2.03 -12.82
CA PHE A 94 -18.64 0.69 -12.23
C PHE A 94 -17.91 -0.42 -13.02
N ASP A 95 -18.07 -0.43 -14.35
CA ASP A 95 -17.54 -1.42 -15.30
C ASP A 95 -16.02 -1.39 -15.45
N ARG A 96 -15.39 -0.22 -15.35
CA ARG A 96 -13.92 -0.10 -15.33
C ARG A 96 -13.28 -0.91 -14.21
N HIS A 97 -13.98 -1.12 -13.10
CA HIS A 97 -13.48 -1.91 -11.98
C HIS A 97 -13.78 -3.41 -12.11
N LEU A 98 -14.67 -3.79 -13.02
CA LEU A 98 -15.02 -5.18 -13.32
C LEU A 98 -14.07 -5.82 -14.35
N SER A 99 -13.56 -5.05 -15.33
CA SER A 99 -12.97 -5.61 -16.55
C SER A 99 -11.42 -5.62 -16.65
N HIS A 100 -10.66 -5.01 -15.72
CA HIS A 100 -9.19 -4.94 -15.84
C HIS A 100 -8.37 -5.24 -14.56
N SER A 101 -7.64 -6.37 -14.62
CA SER A 101 -6.25 -6.61 -14.15
C SER A 101 -5.71 -5.91 -12.89
N SER A 102 -5.56 -6.71 -11.82
CA SER A 102 -4.45 -6.78 -10.84
C SER A 102 -3.93 -5.55 -10.06
N HIS A 103 -4.16 -4.31 -10.46
CA HIS A 103 -3.76 -3.10 -9.72
C HIS A 103 -4.96 -2.16 -9.61
N GLN A 104 -5.79 -2.43 -8.61
CA GLN A 104 -7.09 -1.81 -8.42
C GLN A 104 -6.99 -0.60 -7.48
N ASP A 105 -7.00 0.61 -8.06
CA ASP A 105 -7.50 1.79 -7.35
C ASP A 105 -9.04 1.70 -7.31
N ILE A 106 -9.59 0.80 -6.49
CA ILE A 106 -11.05 0.73 -6.27
C ILE A 106 -11.42 1.93 -5.41
N VAL A 107 -12.00 2.94 -6.04
CA VAL A 107 -12.66 4.02 -5.32
C VAL A 107 -14.04 3.50 -4.90
N PRO A 108 -14.36 3.47 -3.60
CA PRO A 108 -15.69 3.14 -3.14
C PRO A 108 -16.67 4.22 -3.59
N SER A 109 -17.88 3.81 -3.98
CA SER A 109 -18.91 4.73 -4.39
C SER A 109 -20.29 4.13 -4.16
N ILE A 110 -21.18 4.93 -3.58
CA ILE A 110 -22.60 4.64 -3.51
C ILE A 110 -23.31 5.69 -4.37
N ILE A 111 -24.01 5.24 -5.41
CA ILE A 111 -24.71 6.11 -6.34
C ILE A 111 -26.20 5.86 -6.18
N ILE A 112 -26.91 6.88 -5.74
CA ILE A 112 -28.35 6.87 -5.56
C ILE A 112 -29.01 7.30 -6.87
N ARG A 113 -29.99 6.52 -7.32
CA ARG A 113 -30.83 6.80 -8.50
C ARG A 113 -32.29 6.60 -8.12
N LYS A 114 -33.19 7.00 -9.02
CA LYS A 114 -34.64 7.01 -8.76
C LYS A 114 -35.18 5.65 -8.31
N ASN A 115 -34.72 4.56 -8.93
CA ASN A 115 -35.29 3.21 -8.75
C ASN A 115 -34.24 2.15 -8.39
N ASN A 116 -32.97 2.54 -8.21
CA ASN A 116 -31.90 1.62 -7.85
C ASN A 116 -30.79 2.36 -7.08
N ILE A 117 -30.06 1.60 -6.26
CA ILE A 117 -28.85 2.04 -5.59
C ILE A 117 -27.72 1.19 -6.15
N LEU A 118 -26.71 1.84 -6.72
CA LEU A 118 -25.48 1.18 -7.15
C LEU A 118 -24.46 1.31 -6.03
N LEU A 119 -23.96 0.18 -5.56
CA LEU A 119 -22.99 0.10 -4.48
C LEU A 119 -21.72 -0.56 -4.99
N GLN A 120 -20.61 0.14 -4.81
CA GLN A 120 -19.27 -0.38 -5.04
C GLN A 120 -18.46 -0.14 -3.77
N LEU A 121 -18.21 -1.20 -3.02
CA LEU A 121 -17.42 -1.16 -1.79
C LEU A 121 -16.49 -2.38 -1.78
N LEU A 122 -15.18 -2.13 -1.75
CA LEU A 122 -14.15 -3.18 -1.81
C LEU A 122 -14.32 -4.09 -3.05
N ASN A 123 -14.44 -5.39 -2.81
CA ASN A 123 -14.64 -6.46 -3.78
C ASN A 123 -16.13 -6.74 -4.03
N VAL A 124 -17.04 -5.96 -3.43
CA VAL A 124 -18.48 -6.11 -3.61
C VAL A 124 -19.01 -5.02 -4.51
N HIS A 125 -19.62 -5.48 -5.59
CA HIS A 125 -20.31 -4.69 -6.58
C HIS A 125 -21.76 -5.14 -6.54
N ALA A 126 -22.69 -4.24 -6.26
CA ALA A 126 -24.10 -4.58 -6.11
C ALA A 126 -25.02 -3.50 -6.69
N LEU A 127 -26.19 -3.93 -7.16
CA LEU A 127 -27.31 -3.09 -7.54
C LEU A 127 -28.51 -3.53 -6.70
N ILE A 128 -29.01 -2.60 -5.91
CA ILE A 128 -30.14 -2.81 -4.99
C ILE A 128 -31.38 -2.15 -5.60
N LYS A 129 -32.49 -2.88 -5.69
CA LYS A 129 -33.84 -2.36 -5.91
C LYS A 129 -34.71 -2.64 -4.68
N TYR A 130 -35.97 -2.18 -4.74
CA TYR A 130 -36.99 -2.48 -3.73
C TYR A 130 -37.44 -3.96 -3.75
N ASP A 131 -37.29 -4.66 -4.88
CA ASP A 131 -37.78 -6.04 -5.10
C ASP A 131 -36.72 -7.05 -5.53
N GLU A 132 -35.54 -6.59 -5.96
CA GLU A 132 -34.45 -7.45 -6.43
C GLU A 132 -33.08 -6.93 -5.98
N LEU A 133 -32.16 -7.86 -5.72
CA LEU A 133 -30.76 -7.56 -5.44
C LEU A 133 -29.88 -8.27 -6.45
N VAL A 134 -29.02 -7.52 -7.13
CA VAL A 134 -28.06 -8.03 -8.11
C VAL A 134 -26.66 -7.83 -7.58
N ILE A 135 -25.89 -8.92 -7.44
CA ILE A 135 -24.49 -8.88 -7.07
C ILE A 135 -23.67 -9.26 -8.28
N PHE A 136 -22.67 -8.44 -8.60
CA PHE A 136 -21.79 -8.69 -9.72
C PHE A 136 -20.66 -9.61 -9.27
N ASP A 137 -20.45 -10.69 -10.01
CA ASP A 137 -19.34 -11.59 -9.76
C ASP A 137 -18.07 -10.93 -10.35
N SER A 138 -17.02 -10.80 -9.54
CA SER A 138 -15.73 -10.32 -10.04
C SER A 138 -15.16 -11.32 -11.05
N PHE A 139 -14.81 -10.84 -12.25
CA PHE A 139 -14.25 -11.61 -13.37
C PHE A 139 -12.83 -12.16 -13.14
N ALA A 140 -12.44 -12.39 -11.89
CA ALA A 140 -11.06 -12.75 -11.55
C ALA A 140 -10.61 -14.13 -12.08
N HIS A 141 -11.52 -14.98 -12.59
CA HIS A 141 -11.17 -16.31 -13.07
C HIS A 141 -11.85 -16.68 -14.40
N HIS A 142 -11.29 -16.22 -15.51
CA HIS A 142 -11.41 -16.89 -16.82
C HIS A 142 -10.53 -18.15 -16.84
N SER A 143 -10.87 -19.13 -16.01
CA SER A 143 -10.29 -20.48 -16.11
C SER A 143 -11.41 -21.52 -15.98
N ASP A 144 -12.15 -21.71 -17.08
CA ASP A 144 -12.82 -22.94 -17.55
C ASP A 144 -13.48 -23.91 -16.55
N SER A 145 -13.90 -23.44 -15.38
CA SER A 145 -14.60 -24.28 -14.40
C SER A 145 -15.74 -23.51 -13.73
N PRO A 146 -17.01 -23.95 -13.88
CA PRO A 146 -18.19 -23.27 -13.34
C PRO A 146 -18.25 -23.16 -11.81
N HIS A 147 -17.31 -23.78 -11.08
CA HIS A 147 -17.43 -24.11 -9.66
C HIS A 147 -16.39 -23.49 -8.71
N HIS A 148 -15.54 -22.58 -9.18
CA HIS A 148 -14.58 -21.87 -8.30
C HIS A 148 -15.00 -20.42 -8.07
N SER A 149 -16.19 -20.19 -7.51
CA SER A 149 -16.41 -18.96 -6.73
C SER A 149 -15.62 -19.10 -5.42
N SER A 150 -14.92 -18.04 -5.01
CA SER A 150 -14.19 -18.04 -3.74
C SER A 150 -15.10 -18.55 -2.61
N HIS A 151 -14.63 -19.50 -1.80
CA HIS A 151 -15.42 -20.08 -0.70
C HIS A 151 -16.07 -19.01 0.18
N THR A 152 -15.35 -17.91 0.42
CA THR A 152 -15.80 -16.72 1.13
C THR A 152 -16.97 -16.01 0.44
N THR A 153 -16.94 -15.87 -0.89
CA THR A 153 -18.03 -15.29 -1.68
C THR A 153 -19.26 -16.19 -1.67
N SER A 154 -19.09 -17.51 -1.79
CA SER A 154 -20.23 -18.45 -1.69
C SER A 154 -20.89 -18.41 -0.31
N GLN A 155 -20.08 -18.35 0.76
CA GLN A 155 -20.59 -18.20 2.12
C GLN A 155 -21.33 -16.87 2.31
N PHE A 156 -20.75 -15.77 1.81
CA PHE A 156 -21.41 -14.47 1.80
C PHE A 156 -22.79 -14.49 1.11
N LEU A 157 -22.89 -15.07 -0.09
CA LEU A 157 -24.16 -15.15 -0.82
C LEU A 157 -25.23 -15.94 -0.05
N LYS A 158 -24.83 -17.01 0.65
CA LYS A 158 -25.74 -17.79 1.50
C LYS A 158 -26.17 -17.00 2.73
N ASP A 159 -25.23 -16.36 3.42
CA ASP A 159 -25.52 -15.56 4.62
C ASP A 159 -26.43 -14.37 4.28
N LEU A 160 -26.20 -13.74 3.13
CA LEU A 160 -27.04 -12.69 2.60
C LEU A 160 -28.46 -13.19 2.27
N GLY A 161 -28.58 -14.32 1.57
CA GLY A 161 -29.89 -14.92 1.29
C GLY A 161 -30.67 -15.25 2.56
N ASN A 162 -30.01 -15.77 3.59
CA ASN A 162 -30.63 -16.03 4.89
C ASN A 162 -31.11 -14.75 5.59
N ARG A 163 -30.36 -13.64 5.46
CA ARG A 163 -30.75 -12.34 6.02
C ARG A 163 -31.92 -11.72 5.28
N LEU A 164 -31.93 -11.79 3.95
CA LEU A 164 -33.06 -11.32 3.14
C LEU A 164 -34.35 -12.07 3.48
N LYS A 165 -34.26 -13.39 3.74
CA LYS A 165 -35.39 -14.23 4.19
C LYS A 165 -35.83 -13.98 5.62
N SER A 166 -34.96 -13.41 6.45
CA SER A 166 -35.20 -13.35 7.89
C SER A 166 -36.39 -12.45 8.23
N THR A 167 -37.37 -13.06 8.90
CA THR A 167 -38.64 -12.46 9.31
C THR A 167 -38.49 -11.59 10.56
N HIS A 168 -37.40 -11.75 11.33
CA HIS A 168 -37.11 -10.93 12.51
C HIS A 168 -36.85 -9.44 12.18
N LEU A 169 -36.52 -9.12 10.93
CA LEU A 169 -36.39 -7.75 10.41
C LEU A 169 -37.68 -7.26 9.73
N GLU A 170 -38.86 -7.72 10.15
CA GLU A 170 -40.16 -7.36 9.54
C GLU A 170 -40.43 -5.84 9.47
N SER A 171 -39.71 -5.02 10.23
CA SER A 171 -39.83 -3.55 10.18
C SER A 171 -38.96 -2.89 9.11
N LEU A 172 -37.87 -3.51 8.62
CA LEU A 172 -36.98 -2.87 7.65
C LEU A 172 -37.36 -3.20 6.20
N PRO A 173 -37.37 -2.19 5.30
CA PRO A 173 -37.51 -2.39 3.86
C PRO A 173 -36.46 -3.34 3.27
N PHE A 174 -36.78 -3.97 2.15
CA PHE A 174 -35.89 -4.94 1.47
C PHE A 174 -34.54 -4.32 1.09
N GLU A 175 -34.54 -3.07 0.61
CA GLU A 175 -33.33 -2.34 0.23
C GLU A 175 -32.36 -2.16 1.41
N PHE A 176 -32.88 -1.98 2.63
CA PHE A 176 -32.04 -1.81 3.82
C PHE A 176 -31.52 -3.14 4.35
N LYS A 177 -32.32 -4.22 4.26
CA LYS A 177 -31.81 -5.58 4.55
C LYS A 177 -30.66 -5.95 3.61
N ALA A 178 -30.78 -5.61 2.33
CA ALA A 178 -29.74 -5.83 1.34
C ALA A 178 -28.48 -5.00 1.64
N LEU A 179 -28.65 -3.70 1.90
CA LEU A 179 -27.55 -2.79 2.25
C LEU A 179 -26.83 -3.24 3.53
N GLU A 180 -27.58 -3.56 4.58
CA GLU A 180 -27.06 -4.06 5.84
C GLU A 180 -26.25 -5.35 5.64
N GLY A 181 -26.79 -6.31 4.89
CA GLY A 181 -26.10 -7.56 4.59
C GLY A 181 -24.76 -7.35 3.89
N ILE A 182 -24.68 -6.37 2.98
CA ILE A 182 -23.44 -5.99 2.30
C ILE A 182 -22.46 -5.32 3.27
N LEU A 183 -22.92 -4.38 4.11
CA LEU A 183 -22.08 -3.68 5.09
C LEU A 183 -21.51 -4.62 6.14
N ILE A 184 -22.31 -5.58 6.64
CA ILE A 184 -21.85 -6.62 7.58
C ILE A 184 -20.70 -7.42 6.95
N TYR A 185 -20.85 -7.84 5.70
CA TYR A 185 -19.79 -8.57 5.01
C TYR A 185 -18.52 -7.74 4.87
N ILE A 186 -18.64 -6.47 4.49
CA ILE A 186 -17.51 -5.55 4.36
C ILE A 186 -16.78 -5.39 5.69
N VAL A 187 -17.50 -5.08 6.77
CA VAL A 187 -16.93 -4.93 8.10
C VAL A 187 -16.27 -6.23 8.58
N SER A 188 -16.92 -7.38 8.34
CA SER A 188 -16.33 -8.69 8.65
C SER A 188 -15.01 -8.90 7.90
N ASN A 189 -14.99 -8.62 6.60
CA ASN A 189 -13.80 -8.76 5.76
C ASN A 189 -12.67 -7.84 6.26
N LEU A 190 -12.96 -6.56 6.49
CA LEU A 190 -12.00 -5.59 7.04
C LEU A 190 -11.48 -6.03 8.41
N SER A 191 -12.34 -6.51 9.30
CA SER A 191 -11.95 -7.00 10.62
C SER A 191 -11.02 -8.21 10.52
N THR A 192 -11.30 -9.15 9.61
CA THR A 192 -10.43 -10.31 9.40
C THR A 192 -9.07 -9.93 8.83
N GLU A 193 -9.04 -9.04 7.83
CA GLU A 193 -7.79 -8.56 7.22
C GLU A 193 -6.94 -7.77 8.23
N MET A 194 -7.57 -6.92 9.05
CA MET A 194 -6.93 -6.21 10.16
C MET A 194 -6.29 -7.19 11.16
N LYS A 195 -7.02 -8.24 11.56
CA LYS A 195 -6.50 -9.27 12.49
C LYS A 195 -5.29 -9.98 11.90
N VAL A 196 -5.32 -10.33 10.61
CA VAL A 196 -4.19 -10.94 9.91
C VAL A 196 -2.98 -10.00 9.96
N HIS A 197 -3.13 -8.74 9.55
CA HIS A 197 -2.04 -7.76 9.60
C HIS A 197 -1.46 -7.59 11.02
N ASN A 198 -2.32 -7.51 12.04
CA ASN A 198 -1.87 -7.42 13.42
C ASN A 198 -1.03 -8.65 13.82
N THR A 199 -1.54 -9.87 13.58
CA THR A 199 -0.81 -11.10 13.95
C THR A 199 0.54 -11.22 13.23
N VAL A 200 0.60 -10.88 11.94
CA VAL A 200 1.84 -10.90 11.16
C VAL A 200 2.82 -9.86 11.70
N LEU A 201 2.35 -8.65 11.99
CA LEU A 201 3.18 -7.59 12.55
C LEU A 201 3.77 -7.98 13.90
N GLN A 202 2.95 -8.49 14.83
CA GLN A 202 3.42 -8.91 16.16
C GLN A 202 4.50 -10.01 16.05
N ASN A 203 4.32 -10.98 15.16
CA ASN A 203 5.32 -12.02 14.92
C ASN A 203 6.64 -11.45 14.37
N ILE A 204 6.57 -10.46 13.46
CA ILE A 204 7.76 -9.79 12.92
C ILE A 204 8.49 -8.99 14.01
N ILE A 205 7.75 -8.23 14.82
CA ILE A 205 8.31 -7.43 15.91
C ILE A 205 9.00 -8.33 16.93
N GLN A 206 8.33 -9.39 17.40
CA GLN A 206 8.93 -10.34 18.34
C GLN A 206 10.23 -10.95 17.77
N GLY A 207 10.23 -11.32 16.49
CA GLY A 207 11.42 -11.84 15.84
C GLY A 207 12.57 -10.81 15.72
N LEU A 208 12.26 -9.52 15.64
CA LEU A 208 13.24 -8.42 15.58
C LEU A 208 13.81 -8.06 16.95
N ASP A 209 13.01 -8.19 18.00
CA ASP A 209 13.44 -8.02 19.39
C ASP A 209 14.48 -9.07 19.80
N GLU A 210 14.32 -10.31 19.34
CA GLU A 210 15.31 -11.39 19.57
C GLU A 210 16.61 -11.14 18.81
N SER A 211 16.53 -10.75 17.55
CA SER A 211 17.70 -10.51 16.71
C SER A 211 17.39 -9.65 15.48
N ILE A 212 18.18 -8.60 15.28
CA ILE A 212 18.05 -7.69 14.14
C ILE A 212 18.73 -8.30 12.90
N GLU A 213 17.93 -9.00 12.09
CA GLU A 213 18.37 -9.64 10.85
C GLU A 213 17.81 -8.94 9.60
N ARG A 214 18.61 -8.88 8.53
CA ARG A 214 18.26 -8.15 7.30
C ARG A 214 16.95 -8.63 6.66
N TYR A 215 16.67 -9.93 6.68
CA TYR A 215 15.44 -10.45 6.08
C TYR A 215 14.20 -10.09 6.91
N LYS A 216 14.30 -10.04 8.25
CA LYS A 216 13.22 -9.62 9.15
C LYS A 216 12.88 -8.14 8.93
N LEU A 217 13.89 -7.29 8.76
CA LEU A 217 13.72 -5.89 8.36
C LEU A 217 13.02 -5.74 7.01
N ARG A 218 13.40 -6.58 6.02
CA ARG A 218 12.72 -6.59 4.72
C ARG A 218 11.24 -7.00 4.86
N TYR A 219 10.93 -7.98 5.70
CA TYR A 219 9.54 -8.37 5.97
C TYR A 219 8.75 -7.25 6.67
N LEU A 220 9.35 -6.56 7.63
CA LEU A 220 8.75 -5.39 8.27
C LEU A 220 8.38 -4.31 7.24
N LEU A 221 9.28 -4.00 6.29
CA LEU A 221 9.02 -3.02 5.23
C LEU A 221 7.89 -3.45 4.29
N ILE A 222 7.83 -4.74 3.93
CA ILE A 222 6.75 -5.28 3.10
C ILE A 222 5.41 -5.17 3.85
N GLU A 223 5.40 -5.50 5.14
CA GLU A 223 4.20 -5.43 5.97
C GLU A 223 3.76 -3.98 6.20
N SER A 224 4.70 -3.05 6.42
CA SER A 224 4.47 -1.60 6.48
C SER A 224 3.76 -1.07 5.23
N LYS A 225 4.21 -1.51 4.05
CA LYS A 225 3.55 -1.16 2.78
C LYS A 225 2.12 -1.70 2.71
N LYS A 226 1.90 -2.97 3.08
CA LYS A 226 0.56 -3.59 3.06
C LYS A 226 -0.40 -2.90 4.03
N ILE A 227 0.02 -2.64 5.27
CA ILE A 227 -0.77 -1.93 6.26
C ILE A 227 -1.09 -0.50 5.80
N SER A 228 -0.16 0.17 5.12
CA SER A 228 -0.41 1.49 4.53
C SER A 228 -1.46 1.45 3.41
N GLN A 229 -1.40 0.43 2.54
CA GLN A 229 -2.42 0.23 1.49
C GLN A 229 -3.78 -0.12 2.10
N PHE A 230 -3.80 -0.97 3.12
CA PHE A 230 -5.01 -1.33 3.86
C PHE A 230 -5.64 -0.10 4.55
N SER A 231 -4.83 0.73 5.20
CA SER A 231 -5.26 1.99 5.82
C SER A 231 -5.90 2.94 4.80
N GLN A 232 -5.26 3.14 3.64
CA GLN A 232 -5.83 3.95 2.56
C GLN A 232 -7.18 3.40 2.09
N LYS A 233 -7.27 2.07 1.90
CA LYS A 233 -8.48 1.38 1.48
C LYS A 233 -9.64 1.58 2.45
N ILE A 234 -9.41 1.43 3.76
CA ILE A 234 -10.47 1.63 4.76
C ILE A 234 -10.88 3.10 4.85
N ASN A 235 -9.91 4.02 4.77
CA ASN A 235 -10.19 5.46 4.81
C ASN A 235 -11.09 5.90 3.65
N LEU A 236 -10.91 5.34 2.45
CA LEU A 236 -11.81 5.63 1.33
C LEU A 236 -13.24 5.17 1.61
N ILE A 237 -13.42 4.02 2.28
CA ILE A 237 -14.75 3.49 2.61
C ILE A 237 -15.40 4.34 3.69
N LYS A 238 -14.62 4.71 4.71
CA LYS A 238 -15.05 5.63 5.76
C LYS A 238 -15.54 6.94 5.13
N GLN A 239 -14.74 7.55 4.27
CA GLN A 239 -15.09 8.78 3.55
C GLN A 239 -16.36 8.60 2.71
N CYS A 240 -16.51 7.48 2.00
CA CYS A 240 -17.72 7.22 1.21
C CYS A 240 -18.99 7.12 2.08
N LEU A 241 -18.90 6.64 3.33
CA LEU A 241 -20.04 6.62 4.25
C LEU A 241 -20.27 7.98 4.90
N GLU A 242 -19.20 8.69 5.24
CA GLU A 242 -19.22 10.06 5.75
C GLU A 242 -19.90 11.00 4.76
N ASP A 243 -19.49 10.95 3.48
CA ASP A 243 -20.09 11.74 2.40
C ASP A 243 -21.61 11.54 2.31
N ILE A 244 -22.12 10.32 2.52
CA ILE A 244 -23.57 10.04 2.45
C ILE A 244 -24.30 10.56 3.69
N LEU A 245 -23.68 10.45 4.86
CA LEU A 245 -24.23 10.94 6.12
C LEU A 245 -24.21 12.47 6.18
N GLU A 246 -23.24 13.12 5.54
CA GLU A 246 -23.14 14.59 5.48
C GLU A 246 -24.02 15.23 4.41
N ASN A 247 -24.54 14.45 3.44
CA ASN A 247 -25.42 14.96 2.40
C ASN A 247 -26.77 15.44 2.97
N ASP A 248 -27.46 16.30 2.21
CA ASP A 248 -28.77 16.84 2.58
C ASP A 248 -29.76 15.72 2.93
N ASP A 249 -30.63 15.95 3.93
CA ASP A 249 -31.70 15.02 4.34
C ASP A 249 -32.53 14.47 3.15
N ASN A 250 -32.66 15.27 2.10
CA ASN A 250 -33.35 14.89 0.87
C ASN A 250 -32.65 13.73 0.13
N GLU A 251 -31.33 13.66 0.11
CA GLU A 251 -30.58 12.56 -0.53
C GLU A 251 -30.67 11.26 0.29
N LEU A 252 -30.65 11.36 1.62
CA LEU A 252 -30.90 10.20 2.49
C LEU A 252 -32.32 9.66 2.30
N ASN A 253 -33.31 10.55 2.14
CA ASN A 253 -34.67 10.16 1.77
C ASN A 253 -34.73 9.44 0.40
N GLU A 254 -33.78 9.71 -0.50
CA GLU A 254 -33.72 9.02 -1.79
C GLU A 254 -33.38 7.53 -1.69
N LEU A 255 -32.80 7.07 -0.56
CA LEU A 255 -32.49 5.66 -0.31
C LEU A 255 -33.73 4.79 -0.09
N TYR A 256 -34.88 5.38 0.27
CA TYR A 256 -36.14 4.66 0.48
C TYR A 256 -36.82 4.28 -0.84
N LEU A 257 -36.33 3.22 -1.48
CA LEU A 257 -36.83 2.72 -2.76
C LEU A 257 -38.27 2.18 -2.65
N THR A 258 -38.59 1.48 -1.57
CA THR A 258 -39.93 0.92 -1.32
C THR A 258 -40.97 2.03 -1.18
N ALA A 259 -40.63 3.11 -0.47
CA ALA A 259 -41.53 4.26 -0.29
C ALA A 259 -41.78 5.01 -1.60
N LYS A 260 -40.75 5.14 -2.45
CA LYS A 260 -40.87 5.72 -3.80
C LYS A 260 -41.74 4.86 -4.72
N PHE A 261 -41.62 3.53 -4.64
CA PHE A 261 -42.45 2.62 -5.42
C PHE A 261 -43.94 2.73 -5.06
N ASN A 262 -44.25 2.93 -3.78
CA ASN A 262 -45.62 3.12 -3.29
C ASN A 262 -46.16 4.55 -3.49
N GLU A 263 -45.48 5.39 -4.29
CA GLU A 263 -45.82 6.80 -4.56
C GLU A 263 -45.92 7.70 -3.31
N SER A 264 -45.30 7.27 -2.20
CA SER A 264 -45.24 8.01 -0.94
C SER A 264 -43.79 8.37 -0.60
N PRO A 265 -43.14 9.28 -1.35
CA PRO A 265 -41.77 9.68 -1.05
C PRO A 265 -41.72 10.33 0.34
N ARG A 266 -40.77 9.86 1.17
CA ARG A 266 -40.48 10.51 2.46
C ARG A 266 -39.86 11.88 2.19
N LEU A 267 -40.28 12.88 2.96
CA LEU A 267 -39.87 14.28 2.85
C LEU A 267 -39.48 14.79 4.24
N GLY A 268 -38.49 15.68 4.31
CA GLY A 268 -37.98 16.22 5.57
C GLY A 268 -37.20 15.18 6.38
N ASN A 269 -37.28 15.25 7.71
CA ASN A 269 -36.37 14.52 8.61
C ASN A 269 -36.84 13.09 8.93
N ASN A 270 -37.52 12.41 7.99
CA ASN A 270 -38.06 11.06 8.19
C ASN A 270 -37.11 9.97 7.67
N HIS A 271 -35.84 10.10 8.00
CA HIS A 271 -34.73 9.27 7.54
C HIS A 271 -33.94 8.61 8.70
N GLU A 272 -34.41 8.76 9.94
CA GLU A 272 -33.76 8.27 11.17
C GLU A 272 -33.34 6.79 11.10
N GLU A 273 -34.16 5.92 10.51
CA GLU A 273 -33.88 4.47 10.40
C GLU A 273 -32.62 4.17 9.58
N ILE A 274 -32.42 4.87 8.46
CA ILE A 274 -31.26 4.66 7.58
C ILE A 274 -30.03 5.39 8.11
N GLU A 275 -30.21 6.56 8.70
CA GLU A 275 -29.15 7.33 9.34
C GLU A 275 -28.51 6.51 10.47
N MET A 276 -29.31 6.02 11.43
CA MET A 276 -28.81 5.16 12.51
C MET A 276 -28.09 3.91 12.01
N LEU A 277 -28.59 3.29 10.94
CA LEU A 277 -27.96 2.11 10.34
C LEU A 277 -26.57 2.47 9.79
N LEU A 278 -26.48 3.51 8.98
CA LEU A 278 -25.23 3.96 8.37
C LEU A 278 -24.24 4.46 9.43
N GLU A 279 -24.69 5.21 10.43
CA GLU A 279 -23.88 5.68 11.56
C GLU A 279 -23.24 4.52 12.33
N ASN A 280 -24.00 3.47 12.63
CA ASN A 280 -23.47 2.30 13.33
C ASN A 280 -22.34 1.62 12.55
N TYR A 281 -22.49 1.45 11.24
CA TYR A 281 -21.43 0.88 10.40
C TYR A 281 -20.26 1.86 10.20
N TYR A 282 -20.52 3.16 10.11
CA TYR A 282 -19.50 4.21 10.06
C TYR A 282 -18.63 4.18 11.33
N GLN A 283 -19.25 4.16 12.52
CA GLN A 283 -18.54 4.05 13.80
C GLN A 283 -17.70 2.78 13.87
N THR A 284 -18.26 1.64 13.46
CA THR A 284 -17.52 0.37 13.46
C THR A 284 -16.33 0.40 12.50
N ILE A 285 -16.45 1.05 11.35
CA ILE A 285 -15.35 1.22 10.39
C ILE A 285 -14.31 2.20 10.94
N ASP A 286 -14.72 3.28 11.62
CA ASP A 286 -13.83 4.24 12.26
C ASP A 286 -12.98 3.58 13.35
N GLU A 287 -13.57 2.71 14.17
CA GLU A 287 -12.82 1.89 15.14
C GLU A 287 -11.72 1.07 14.45
N ILE A 288 -12.04 0.43 13.31
CA ILE A 288 -11.05 -0.32 12.52
C ILE A 288 -9.94 0.62 11.99
N VAL A 289 -10.29 1.82 11.51
CA VAL A 289 -9.31 2.83 11.07
C VAL A 289 -8.34 3.17 12.20
N GLN A 290 -8.86 3.49 13.39
CA GLN A 290 -8.05 3.86 14.54
C GLN A 290 -7.09 2.74 14.95
N ILE A 291 -7.54 1.48 14.95
CA ILE A 291 -6.69 0.33 15.23
C ILE A 291 -5.56 0.20 14.18
N VAL A 292 -5.88 0.35 12.91
CA VAL A 292 -4.89 0.26 11.81
C VAL A 292 -3.87 1.40 11.87
N GLU A 293 -4.30 2.62 12.21
CA GLU A 293 -3.39 3.74 12.45
C GLU A 293 -2.43 3.48 13.61
N ASN A 294 -2.92 2.85 14.69
CA ASN A 294 -2.07 2.41 15.78
C ASN A 294 -1.03 1.38 15.32
N LEU A 295 -1.42 0.38 14.50
CA LEU A 295 -0.46 -0.58 13.93
C LEU A 295 0.62 0.12 13.08
N LYS A 296 0.22 1.11 12.28
CA LYS A 296 1.16 1.91 11.48
C LYS A 296 2.12 2.72 12.35
N ASN A 297 1.65 3.27 13.47
CA ASN A 297 2.50 3.97 14.42
C ASN A 297 3.45 3.02 15.16
N GLN A 298 2.98 1.83 15.54
CA GLN A 298 3.83 0.78 16.13
C GLN A 298 4.98 0.38 15.21
N ILE A 299 4.73 0.25 13.89
CA ILE A 299 5.78 -0.01 12.90
C ILE A 299 6.82 1.10 12.92
N LYS A 300 6.40 2.37 12.82
CA LYS A 300 7.33 3.52 12.83
C LYS A 300 8.17 3.56 14.10
N THR A 301 7.55 3.37 15.26
CA THR A 301 8.25 3.30 16.54
C THR A 301 9.27 2.15 16.57
N THR A 302 8.93 1.00 16.00
CA THR A 302 9.84 -0.14 15.89
C THR A 302 11.00 0.15 14.94
N GLU A 303 10.75 0.78 13.79
CA GLU A 303 11.77 1.23 12.84
C GLU A 303 12.76 2.21 13.50
N ASP A 304 12.25 3.19 14.25
CA ASP A 304 13.05 4.15 15.01
C ASP A 304 13.90 3.46 16.08
N LEU A 305 13.31 2.52 16.83
CA LEU A 305 14.04 1.73 17.84
C LEU A 305 15.18 0.95 17.19
N ILE A 306 14.90 0.27 16.07
CA ILE A 306 15.91 -0.51 15.35
C ILE A 306 17.05 0.38 14.88
N ASN A 307 16.75 1.57 14.35
CA ASN A 307 17.78 2.53 13.94
C ASN A 307 18.66 2.95 15.12
N VAL A 308 18.06 3.22 16.29
CA VAL A 308 18.80 3.52 17.53
C VAL A 308 19.71 2.37 17.94
N VAL A 309 19.24 1.11 17.86
CA VAL A 309 20.04 -0.07 18.21
C VAL A 309 21.20 -0.27 17.22
N LEU A 310 20.95 -0.12 15.92
CA LEU A 310 21.99 -0.25 14.89
C LEU A 310 23.08 0.81 15.04
N ASP A 311 22.70 2.05 15.34
CA ASP A 311 23.67 3.12 15.62
C ASP A 311 24.47 2.86 16.89
N SER A 312 23.84 2.30 17.93
CA SER A 312 24.53 1.85 19.14
C SER A 312 25.57 0.77 18.83
N ASN A 313 25.19 -0.25 18.04
CA ASN A 313 26.10 -1.32 17.63
C ASN A 313 27.28 -0.78 16.80
N ARG A 314 27.02 0.15 15.87
CA ARG A 314 28.07 0.83 15.11
C ARG A 314 29.03 1.58 16.03
N ASN A 315 28.50 2.30 17.03
CA ASN A 315 29.30 3.03 18.00
C ASN A 315 30.14 2.08 18.87
N GLN A 316 29.59 0.94 19.28
CA GLN A 316 30.33 -0.09 20.02
C GLN A 316 31.47 -0.69 19.19
N LEU A 317 31.23 -0.99 17.91
CA LEU A 317 32.27 -1.49 17.00
C LEU A 317 33.38 -0.46 16.77
N MET A 318 33.04 0.81 16.60
CA MET A 318 34.02 1.89 16.49
C MET A 318 34.86 2.01 17.77
N LEU A 319 34.24 1.98 18.95
CA LEU A 319 34.95 2.00 20.22
C LEU A 319 35.88 0.79 20.39
N LEU A 320 35.42 -0.40 19.98
CA LEU A 320 36.24 -1.61 19.99
C LEU A 320 37.46 -1.47 19.06
N GLY A 321 37.27 -0.92 17.85
CA GLY A 321 38.35 -0.60 16.92
C GLY A 321 39.38 0.38 17.52
N LEU A 322 38.91 1.42 18.21
CA LEU A 322 39.80 2.36 18.92
C LEU A 322 40.60 1.69 20.05
N LYS A 323 39.97 0.77 20.80
CA LYS A 323 40.67 -0.03 21.83
C LYS A 323 41.78 -0.89 21.22
N PHE A 324 41.50 -1.59 20.13
CA PHE A 324 42.51 -2.39 19.42
C PHE A 324 43.63 -1.52 18.83
N SER A 325 43.30 -0.41 18.17
CA SER A 325 44.30 0.49 17.61
C SER A 325 45.20 1.09 18.69
N THR A 326 44.65 1.42 19.86
CA THR A 326 45.41 1.92 21.01
C THR A 326 46.36 0.84 21.55
N GLY A 327 45.88 -0.41 21.68
CA GLY A 327 46.70 -1.55 22.06
C GLY A 327 47.84 -1.81 21.08
N LEU A 328 47.54 -1.82 19.78
CA LEU A 328 48.54 -1.99 18.71
C LEU A 328 49.59 -0.88 18.72
N LEU A 329 49.20 0.38 18.91
CA LEU A 329 50.14 1.50 19.01
C LEU A 329 51.13 1.30 20.16
N SER A 330 50.63 0.89 21.34
CA SER A 330 51.48 0.62 22.49
C SER A 330 52.46 -0.52 22.23
N LEU A 331 52.00 -1.60 21.58
CA LEU A 331 52.82 -2.75 21.22
C LEU A 331 53.84 -2.43 20.14
N CYS A 332 53.48 -1.61 19.14
CA CYS A 332 54.40 -1.16 18.09
C CYS A 332 55.61 -0.41 18.66
N LEU A 333 55.45 0.41 19.70
CA LEU A 333 56.60 1.09 20.31
C LEU A 333 57.51 0.11 21.06
N CYS A 334 56.93 -0.86 21.77
CA CYS A 334 57.71 -1.92 22.43
C CYS A 334 58.49 -2.76 21.41
N LEU A 335 57.85 -3.12 20.30
CA LEU A 335 58.51 -3.82 19.19
C LEU A 335 59.58 -2.95 18.53
N TYR A 336 59.38 -1.65 18.39
CA TYR A 336 60.38 -0.74 17.83
C TYR A 336 61.65 -0.70 18.69
N ILE A 337 61.50 -0.56 20.02
CA ILE A 337 62.65 -0.60 20.95
C ILE A 337 63.34 -1.98 20.87
N SER A 338 62.57 -3.06 20.86
CA SER A 338 63.11 -4.42 20.75
C SER A 338 63.84 -4.65 19.43
N ALA A 339 63.34 -4.09 18.33
CA ALA A 339 63.95 -4.21 17.00
C ALA A 339 65.28 -3.43 16.92
N LEU A 340 65.37 -2.22 17.50
CA LEU A 340 66.61 -1.44 17.52
C LEU A 340 67.74 -2.19 18.24
N TYR A 341 67.46 -2.82 19.38
CA TYR A 341 68.43 -3.63 20.11
C TYR A 341 68.61 -5.04 19.53
N GLY A 342 67.69 -5.52 18.68
CA GLY A 342 67.85 -6.75 17.91
C GLY A 342 68.71 -6.58 16.65
N MET A 343 69.12 -5.36 16.32
CA MET A 343 70.04 -5.08 15.21
C MET A 343 71.49 -5.23 15.68
N ASN A 344 72.35 -5.76 14.80
CA ASN A 344 73.78 -5.93 15.03
C ASN A 344 74.53 -4.58 14.86
N LEU A 345 74.19 -3.59 15.69
CA LEU A 345 74.82 -2.27 15.77
C LEU A 345 75.57 -2.19 17.10
N GLU A 346 76.83 -1.71 17.06
CA GLU A 346 77.68 -1.62 18.24
C GLU A 346 77.11 -0.63 19.27
N ASN A 347 76.68 -1.15 20.43
CA ASN A 347 76.09 -0.37 21.51
C ASN A 347 76.99 -0.44 22.75
N PHE A 348 77.40 0.72 23.29
CA PHE A 348 78.24 0.87 24.49
C PHE A 348 77.61 0.36 25.80
N ILE A 349 76.41 -0.24 25.75
CA ILE A 349 75.64 -0.76 26.89
C ILE A 349 75.76 -2.29 26.99
N GLU A 350 76.31 -2.98 25.97
CA GLU A 350 76.41 -4.44 25.93
C GLU A 350 77.45 -5.03 26.91
N GLU A 351 78.53 -4.32 27.24
CA GLU A 351 79.57 -4.81 28.17
C GLU A 351 79.15 -4.71 29.65
N SER A 352 77.98 -4.14 29.96
CA SER A 352 77.46 -4.01 31.32
C SER A 352 76.62 -5.23 31.70
N ASP A 353 76.95 -5.85 32.84
CA ASP A 353 76.33 -7.08 33.38
C ASP A 353 74.80 -6.97 33.62
N GLY A 354 74.21 -5.77 33.52
CA GLY A 354 72.77 -5.50 33.67
C GLY A 354 72.10 -4.73 32.53
N GLY A 355 72.78 -4.47 31.40
CA GLY A 355 72.26 -3.65 30.31
C GLY A 355 70.98 -4.20 29.66
N PHE A 356 70.94 -5.52 29.44
CA PHE A 356 69.79 -6.21 28.86
C PHE A 356 68.55 -6.18 29.75
N GLU A 357 68.73 -6.42 31.06
CA GLU A 357 67.63 -6.36 32.04
C GLU A 357 67.04 -4.95 32.11
N ALA A 358 67.89 -3.91 32.08
CA ALA A 358 67.44 -2.53 32.07
C ALA A 358 66.58 -2.19 30.85
N VAL A 359 66.94 -2.64 29.64
CA VAL A 359 66.15 -2.40 28.41
C VAL A 359 64.79 -3.10 28.47
N ILE A 360 64.73 -4.33 29.02
CA ILE A 360 63.46 -5.05 29.23
C ILE A 360 62.56 -4.29 30.22
N VAL A 361 63.10 -3.85 31.34
CA VAL A 361 62.34 -3.12 32.36
C VAL A 361 61.85 -1.77 31.80
N VAL A 362 62.70 -1.03 31.09
CA VAL A 362 62.30 0.26 30.51
C VAL A 362 61.27 0.10 29.39
N SER A 363 61.43 -0.88 28.50
CA SER A 363 60.48 -1.13 27.41
C SER A 363 59.12 -1.62 27.90
N THR A 364 59.09 -2.46 28.96
CA THR A 364 57.85 -2.90 29.60
C THR A 364 57.16 -1.76 30.35
N ILE A 365 57.90 -0.90 31.06
CA ILE A 365 57.34 0.32 31.68
C ILE A 365 56.78 1.26 30.61
N ALA A 366 57.51 1.49 29.52
CA ALA A 366 57.07 2.35 28.42
C ALA A 366 55.77 1.83 27.76
N LEU A 367 55.68 0.51 27.55
CA LEU A 367 54.47 -0.15 27.05
C LEU A 367 53.27 0.11 27.98
N VAL A 368 53.43 -0.16 29.29
CA VAL A 368 52.36 0.02 30.28
C VAL A 368 51.94 1.49 30.38
N CYS A 369 52.89 2.41 30.44
CA CYS A 369 52.63 3.85 30.49
C CYS A 369 51.82 4.33 29.29
N LEU A 370 52.16 3.90 28.07
CA LEU A 370 51.44 4.28 26.86
C LEU A 370 50.05 3.66 26.78
N LEU A 371 49.90 2.40 27.19
CA LEU A 371 48.60 1.74 27.24
C LEU A 371 47.68 2.46 28.23
N LEU A 372 48.17 2.79 29.42
CA LEU A 372 47.42 3.57 30.41
C LEU A 372 47.06 4.97 29.91
N PHE A 373 48.00 5.66 29.25
CA PHE A 373 47.73 6.97 28.65
C PHE A 373 46.66 6.87 27.55
N GLY A 374 46.78 5.89 26.65
CA GLY A 374 45.83 5.65 25.58
C GLY A 374 44.42 5.32 26.10
N VAL A 375 44.32 4.46 27.12
CA VAL A 375 43.03 4.12 27.76
C VAL A 375 42.43 5.34 28.47
N LYS A 376 43.24 6.18 29.14
CA LYS A 376 42.75 7.42 29.76
C LYS A 376 42.16 8.38 28.73
N GLN A 377 42.83 8.55 27.59
CA GLN A 377 42.34 9.39 26.51
C GLN A 377 41.07 8.82 25.88
N LEU A 378 41.01 7.50 25.68
CA LEU A 378 39.80 6.82 25.20
C LEU A 378 38.60 7.06 26.11
N LYS A 379 38.75 6.88 27.43
CA LYS A 379 37.69 7.13 28.41
C LYS A 379 37.22 8.58 28.42
N LYS A 380 38.11 9.53 28.16
CA LYS A 380 37.76 10.95 28.04
C LYS A 380 36.87 11.21 26.82
N VAL A 381 37.20 10.61 25.68
CA VAL A 381 36.40 10.72 24.45
C VAL A 381 35.04 10.02 24.60
N GLU A 382 35.01 8.83 25.21
CA GLU A 382 33.78 8.09 25.52
C GLU A 382 32.81 8.94 26.36
N LYS A 383 33.33 9.59 27.42
CA LYS A 383 32.53 10.47 28.28
C LYS A 383 31.91 11.66 27.53
N VAL A 384 32.67 12.32 26.65
CA VAL A 384 32.19 13.47 25.87
C VAL A 384 31.12 13.05 24.84
N THR A 385 31.26 11.87 24.27
CA THR A 385 30.31 11.35 23.27
C THR A 385 28.97 11.01 23.93
N MET A 386 29.00 10.39 25.12
CA MET A 386 27.81 10.06 25.91
C MET A 386 27.08 11.30 26.45
N THR A 387 27.79 12.36 26.84
CA THR A 387 27.13 13.62 27.25
C THR A 387 26.44 14.32 26.08
N SER A 388 27.02 14.26 24.86
CA SER A 388 26.42 14.91 23.68
C SER A 388 25.12 14.24 23.20
N LEU A 389 24.96 12.93 23.43
CA LEU A 389 23.73 12.20 23.11
C LEU A 389 22.57 12.56 24.04
N HIS A 390 22.86 13.03 25.25
CA HIS A 390 21.84 13.43 26.22
C HIS A 390 21.27 14.82 25.93
N ASP A 391 22.07 15.70 25.32
CA ASP A 391 21.66 17.06 24.92
C ASP A 391 20.84 17.08 23.62
N LYS A 392 20.96 16.07 22.75
CA LYS A 392 20.14 15.95 21.52
C LYS A 392 18.72 15.39 21.74
N LYS A 393 18.42 14.90 22.96
CA LYS A 393 17.10 14.37 23.36
C LYS A 393 16.23 15.41 24.10
N LYS A 394 16.75 16.63 24.31
CA LYS A 394 15.98 17.81 24.73
C LYS A 394 15.79 18.71 23.50
#